data_AF-A0A0C9STR0-F1
#
_entry.id   AF-A0A0C9STR0-F1
#
_cell.length_a   1.000
_cell.length_b   1.000
_cell.length_c   1.000
_cell.angle_alpha   90.00
_cell.angle_beta   90.00
_cell.angle_gamma   90.00
#
_symmetry.space_group_name_H-M   'P 1'
#
loop_
_entity.id
_entity.type
_entity.pdbx_description
1 polymer ?
#
loop_
_entity_poly.entity_id
_entity_poly.type
_entity_poly.pdbx_seq_one_letter_code
_entity_poly.pdbx_strand_id
1 'polypeptide(L)'
;MCFQVPEELKKLFREANTLYWAKALFKLTYNVIDRALQDAAGPPPFDIPHVCFVEAGLALSYSQTAKISNGYIVEELIDVSDNEFIKFIHNSDPLPLPDQGEPGYEIGQFLAFTQHTQYIKTGGQVYISDYQGNVGHHPSCSSYPNALLS
;
A
#
# COMPACT_ATOMS: atom_id res chain seq x y z
N MET A 1 6.71 14.29 -24.62
CA MET A 1 7.54 15.37 -24.02
C MET A 1 8.68 14.67 -23.30
N CYS A 2 9.93 14.80 -23.75
CA CYS A 2 11.08 14.17 -23.06
C CYS A 2 11.50 15.06 -21.90
N PHE A 3 11.40 14.57 -20.66
CA PHE A 3 11.94 15.28 -19.51
C PHE A 3 13.46 15.15 -19.50
N GLN A 4 14.15 16.11 -18.88
CA GLN A 4 15.58 15.98 -18.63
C GLN A 4 15.80 15.05 -17.44
N VAL A 5 16.84 14.22 -17.49
CA VAL A 5 17.19 13.23 -16.44
C VAL A 5 17.11 13.79 -15.01
N PRO A 6 17.58 15.02 -14.70
CA PRO A 6 17.45 15.57 -13.35
C PRO A 6 16.00 15.78 -12.88
N GLU A 7 15.10 16.15 -13.79
CA GLU A 7 13.68 16.34 -13.46
C GLU A 7 12.95 15.01 -13.30
N GLU A 8 13.31 13.99 -14.08
CA GLU A 8 12.79 12.63 -13.88
C GLU A 8 13.24 12.06 -12.53
N LEU A 9 14.52 12.21 -12.18
CA LEU A 9 15.04 11.76 -10.89
C LEU A 9 14.33 12.44 -9.71
N LYS A 10 14.06 13.75 -9.78
CA LYS A 10 13.30 14.44 -8.73
C LYS A 10 11.91 13.84 -8.52
N LYS A 11 11.22 13.47 -9.60
CA LYS A 11 9.89 12.82 -9.51
C LYS A 11 10.01 11.43 -8.89
N LEU A 12 10.98 10.63 -9.35
CA LEU A 12 11.23 9.29 -8.81
C LEU A 12 11.60 9.32 -7.33
N PHE A 13 12.41 10.26 -6.88
CA PHE A 13 12.72 10.42 -5.45
C PHE A 13 11.48 10.78 -4.62
N ARG A 14 10.58 11.62 -5.16
CA ARG A 14 9.31 11.93 -4.49
C ARG A 14 8.44 10.68 -4.38
N GLU A 15 8.31 9.92 -5.46
CA GLU A 15 7.51 8.69 -5.50
C GLU A 15 8.07 7.59 -4.58
N ALA A 16 9.39 7.38 -4.58
CA ALA A 16 10.04 6.47 -3.64
C ALA A 16 9.81 6.88 -2.18
N ASN A 17 9.88 8.18 -1.87
CA ASN A 17 9.55 8.68 -0.54
C ASN A 17 8.06 8.47 -0.20
N THR A 18 7.16 8.66 -1.17
CA THR A 18 5.73 8.37 -1.01
C THR A 18 5.51 6.91 -0.60
N LEU A 19 6.13 5.96 -1.30
CA LEU A 19 6.02 4.53 -0.98
C LEU A 19 6.62 4.20 0.40
N TYR A 20 7.75 4.82 0.75
CA TYR A 20 8.35 4.69 2.09
C TYR A 20 7.39 5.13 3.21
N TRP A 21 6.77 6.31 3.05
CA TRP A 21 5.80 6.84 4.01
C TRP A 21 4.51 6.03 4.05
N ALA A 22 4.01 5.54 2.91
CA ALA A 22 2.86 4.64 2.84
C ALA A 22 3.11 3.37 3.66
N LYS A 23 4.27 2.72 3.48
CA LYS A 23 4.65 1.56 4.29
C LYS A 23 4.72 1.88 5.79
N ALA A 24 5.26 3.05 6.16
CA ALA A 24 5.30 3.48 7.56
C ALA A 24 3.90 3.71 8.16
N LEU A 25 2.98 4.30 7.40
CA LEU A 25 1.58 4.49 7.80
C LEU A 25 0.83 3.16 7.90
N PHE A 26 1.14 2.19 7.05
CA PHE A 26 0.57 0.85 7.15
C PHE A 26 1.04 0.14 8.43
N LYS A 27 2.34 0.24 8.74
CA LYS A 27 2.92 -0.26 10.00
C LYS A 27 2.31 0.43 11.21
N LEU A 28 2.04 1.74 11.14
CA LEU A 28 1.34 2.47 12.20
C LEU A 28 -0.02 1.84 12.50
N THR A 29 -0.80 1.46 11.48
CA THR A 29 -2.10 0.80 11.67
C THR A 29 -1.95 -0.53 12.41
N TYR A 30 -1.01 -1.39 12.01
CA TYR A 30 -0.79 -2.65 12.75
C TYR A 30 -0.34 -2.43 14.19
N ASN A 31 0.53 -1.45 14.46
CA ASN A 31 0.89 -1.12 15.83
C ASN A 31 -0.34 -0.71 16.69
N VAL A 32 -1.35 -0.09 16.07
CA VAL A 32 -2.62 0.24 16.76
C VAL A 32 -3.43 -1.04 17.03
N ILE A 33 -3.52 -1.94 16.06
CA ILE A 33 -4.19 -3.24 16.21
C ILE A 33 -3.52 -4.07 17.31
N ASP A 34 -2.20 -4.23 17.24
CA ASP A 34 -1.42 -5.03 18.19
C ASP A 34 -1.60 -4.54 19.62
N ARG A 35 -1.62 -3.21 19.82
CA ARG A 35 -1.89 -2.62 21.13
C ARG A 35 -3.31 -2.92 21.61
N ALA A 36 -4.31 -2.78 20.74
CA ALA A 36 -5.69 -3.09 21.09
C ALA A 36 -5.88 -4.57 21.44
N LEU A 37 -5.18 -5.48 20.75
CA LEU A 37 -5.18 -6.92 21.05
C LEU A 37 -4.50 -7.24 22.39
N GLN A 38 -3.41 -6.57 22.72
CA GLN A 38 -2.73 -6.73 24.02
C GLN A 38 -3.60 -6.28 25.20
N ASP A 39 -4.39 -5.22 24.99
CA ASP A 39 -5.28 -4.67 26.02
C ASP A 39 -6.63 -5.41 26.11
N ALA A 40 -6.94 -6.31 25.17
CA ALA A 40 -8.21 -7.03 25.10
C ALA A 40 -8.30 -8.19 26.09
N ALA A 41 -9.50 -8.41 26.65
CA ALA A 41 -9.76 -9.52 27.58
C ALA A 41 -9.82 -10.90 26.90
N GLY A 42 -9.90 -10.94 25.57
CA GLY A 42 -10.00 -12.15 24.76
C GLY A 42 -9.81 -11.83 23.28
N PRO A 43 -9.71 -12.86 22.42
CA PRO A 43 -9.52 -12.67 20.98
C PRO A 43 -10.73 -11.97 20.33
N PRO A 44 -10.52 -11.26 19.21
CA PRO A 44 -11.63 -10.66 18.47
C PRO A 44 -12.57 -11.74 17.93
N PRO A 45 -13.87 -11.42 17.73
CA PRO A 45 -14.85 -12.38 17.22
C PRO A 45 -14.75 -12.61 15.69
N PHE A 46 -13.73 -12.06 15.04
CA PHE A 46 -13.47 -12.16 13.61
C PHE A 46 -11.95 -12.20 13.36
N ASP A 47 -11.56 -12.75 12.23
CA ASP A 47 -10.17 -12.75 11.79
C ASP A 47 -9.80 -11.37 11.26
N ILE A 48 -8.70 -10.80 11.77
CA ILE A 48 -8.16 -9.53 11.28
C ILE A 48 -7.30 -9.84 10.05
N PRO A 49 -7.61 -9.27 8.86
CA PRO A 49 -6.80 -9.50 7.67
C PRO A 49 -5.34 -9.11 7.89
N HIS A 50 -4.41 -9.97 7.44
CA HIS A 50 -2.99 -9.69 7.44
C HIS A 50 -2.50 -9.40 6.03
N VAL A 51 -2.55 -8.13 5.67
CA VAL A 51 -2.17 -7.56 4.38
C VAL A 51 -0.72 -7.08 4.39
N CYS A 52 0.03 -7.25 3.30
CA CYS A 52 1.44 -6.85 3.16
C CYS A 52 1.58 -5.79 2.08
N PHE A 53 1.92 -4.57 2.47
CA PHE A 53 2.21 -3.51 1.51
C PHE A 53 3.43 -3.87 0.66
N VAL A 54 3.35 -3.69 -0.65
CA VAL A 54 4.43 -4.07 -1.58
C VAL A 54 5.76 -3.42 -1.22
N GLU A 55 6.84 -4.18 -1.34
CA GLU A 55 8.19 -3.60 -1.25
C GLU A 55 8.49 -2.81 -2.52
N ALA A 56 9.11 -1.64 -2.35
CA ALA A 56 9.50 -0.80 -3.46
C ALA A 56 10.88 -0.17 -3.25
N GLY A 57 11.55 0.15 -4.36
CA GLY A 57 12.88 0.75 -4.37
C GLY A 57 13.13 1.62 -5.59
N LEU A 58 14.25 2.35 -5.54
CA LEU A 58 14.73 3.17 -6.65
C LEU A 58 15.91 2.47 -7.33
N ALA A 59 15.74 2.09 -8.59
CA ALA A 59 16.80 1.56 -9.42
C ALA A 59 17.38 2.66 -10.33
N LEU A 60 18.71 2.80 -10.37
CA LEU A 60 19.40 3.77 -11.21
C LEU A 60 20.27 3.05 -12.23
N SER A 61 20.09 3.38 -13.51
CA SER A 61 20.97 2.92 -14.57
C SER A 61 22.08 3.95 -14.82
N TYR A 62 23.29 3.46 -15.07
CA TYR A 62 24.46 4.28 -15.31
C TYR A 62 24.98 4.04 -16.73
N SER A 63 25.31 5.13 -17.41
CA SER A 63 26.05 5.08 -18.68
C SER A 63 27.47 4.58 -18.48
N GLN A 64 28.16 4.25 -19.58
CA GLN A 64 29.59 3.88 -19.56
C GLN A 64 30.50 4.95 -18.94
N THR A 65 30.02 6.21 -18.86
CA THR A 65 30.73 7.33 -18.24
C THR A 65 30.41 7.53 -16.75
N ALA A 66 29.76 6.54 -16.10
CA ALA A 66 29.29 6.59 -14.72
C ALA A 66 28.31 7.74 -14.39
N LYS A 67 27.71 8.35 -15.42
CA LYS A 67 26.59 9.28 -15.26
C LYS A 67 25.28 8.51 -15.25
N ILE A 68 24.37 8.88 -14.34
CA ILE A 68 23.00 8.35 -14.31
C ILE A 68 22.36 8.63 -15.67
N SER A 69 21.91 7.57 -16.33
CA SER A 69 21.18 7.62 -17.60
C SER A 69 19.69 7.66 -17.35
N ASN A 70 19.17 6.75 -16.52
CA ASN A 70 17.75 6.65 -16.20
C ASN A 70 17.57 6.27 -14.72
N GLY A 71 16.36 6.49 -14.21
CA GLY A 71 15.92 5.95 -12.94
C GLY A 71 14.56 5.26 -13.10
N TYR A 72 14.26 4.33 -12.19
CA TYR A 72 13.03 3.55 -12.19
C TYR A 72 12.58 3.32 -10.75
N ILE A 73 11.26 3.37 -10.52
CA ILE A 73 10.68 2.70 -9.35
C ILE A 73 10.60 1.22 -9.70
N VAL A 74 11.04 0.38 -8.78
CA VAL A 74 10.92 -1.07 -8.86
C VAL A 74 10.10 -1.53 -7.67
N GLU A 75 9.12 -2.39 -7.92
CA GLU A 75 8.20 -2.90 -6.90
C GLU A 75 8.24 -4.43 -6.91
N GLU A 76 7.85 -5.04 -5.81
CA GLU A 76 7.59 -6.47 -5.74
C GLU A 76 6.51 -6.86 -6.76
N LEU A 77 6.80 -7.91 -7.54
CA LEU A 77 5.84 -8.43 -8.49
C LEU A 77 4.73 -9.15 -7.73
N ILE A 78 3.52 -8.60 -7.80
CA ILE A 78 2.32 -9.29 -7.33
C ILE A 78 1.97 -10.37 -8.35
N ASP A 79 2.02 -11.63 -7.94
CA ASP A 79 1.62 -12.74 -8.79
C ASP A 79 0.08 -12.75 -8.95
N VAL A 80 -0.37 -12.52 -10.18
CA VAL A 80 -1.78 -12.48 -10.58
C VAL A 80 -2.17 -13.71 -11.41
N SER A 81 -1.31 -14.73 -11.47
CA SER A 81 -1.59 -15.92 -12.27
C SER A 81 -2.86 -16.66 -11.84
N ASP A 82 -3.17 -16.62 -10.54
CA ASP A 82 -4.33 -17.29 -9.95
C ASP A 82 -5.50 -16.35 -9.60
N ASN A 83 -5.31 -15.03 -9.62
CA ASN A 83 -6.29 -14.05 -9.14
C ASN A 83 -6.15 -12.70 -9.88
N GLU A 84 -7.23 -11.95 -10.02
CA GLU A 84 -7.22 -10.64 -10.69
C GLU A 84 -6.57 -9.53 -9.84
N PHE A 85 -5.93 -8.58 -10.51
CA PHE A 85 -5.52 -7.32 -9.89
C PHE A 85 -6.73 -6.39 -9.78
N ILE A 86 -7.21 -6.18 -8.56
CA ILE A 86 -8.42 -5.42 -8.28
C ILE A 86 -8.10 -4.12 -7.56
N LYS A 87 -8.96 -3.12 -7.78
CA LYS A 87 -8.97 -1.89 -7.00
C LYS A 87 -9.88 -2.09 -5.80
N PHE A 88 -9.34 -1.96 -4.59
CA PHE A 88 -10.11 -2.14 -3.36
C PHE A 88 -10.81 -0.86 -2.93
N ILE A 89 -10.16 0.30 -3.07
CA ILE A 89 -10.69 1.61 -2.65
C ILE A 89 -10.33 2.66 -3.71
N HIS A 90 -11.28 3.55 -4.03
CA HIS A 90 -11.04 4.64 -4.97
C HIS A 90 -10.37 5.84 -4.28
N ASN A 91 -9.50 6.58 -4.97
CA ASN A 91 -8.86 7.78 -4.40
C ASN A 91 -9.84 8.90 -4.02
N SER A 92 -11.07 8.87 -4.53
CA SER A 92 -12.12 9.86 -4.27
C SER A 92 -13.26 9.35 -3.39
N ASP A 93 -13.25 8.08 -2.99
CA ASP A 93 -14.31 7.45 -2.20
C ASP A 93 -13.70 6.43 -1.23
N PRO A 94 -13.85 6.59 0.09
CA PRO A 94 -13.29 5.66 1.08
C PRO A 94 -14.03 4.32 1.15
N LEU A 95 -15.12 4.13 0.39
CA LEU A 95 -15.88 2.89 0.40
C LEU A 95 -15.15 1.78 -0.37
N PRO A 96 -15.24 0.52 0.11
CA PRO A 96 -14.80 -0.64 -0.67
C PRO A 96 -15.51 -0.67 -2.03
N LEU A 97 -14.73 -0.93 -3.08
CA LEU A 97 -15.25 -1.10 -4.44
C LEU A 97 -15.91 -2.48 -4.67
N PRO A 98 -15.34 -3.61 -4.19
CA PRO A 98 -16.05 -4.89 -4.25
C PRO A 98 -17.35 -4.82 -3.46
N ASP A 99 -18.39 -5.48 -3.93
CA ASP A 99 -19.67 -5.60 -3.21
C ASP A 99 -19.60 -6.67 -2.12
N GLN A 100 -20.53 -6.61 -1.16
CA GLN A 100 -20.61 -7.63 -0.11
C GLN A 100 -20.83 -9.03 -0.72
N GLY A 101 -19.90 -9.95 -0.42
CA GLY A 101 -19.90 -11.31 -0.96
C GLY A 101 -18.98 -11.50 -2.16
N GLU A 102 -18.43 -10.42 -2.73
CA GLU A 102 -17.40 -10.49 -3.75
C GLU A 102 -16.01 -10.73 -3.15
N PRO A 103 -15.12 -11.45 -3.85
CA PRO A 103 -13.72 -11.59 -3.46
C PRO A 103 -13.08 -10.22 -3.20
N GLY A 104 -12.40 -10.09 -2.05
CA GLY A 104 -11.72 -8.86 -1.69
C GLY A 104 -12.56 -7.83 -0.93
N TYR A 105 -13.86 -8.06 -0.70
CA TYR A 105 -14.70 -7.17 0.11
C TYR A 105 -14.15 -6.98 1.53
N GLU A 106 -13.83 -8.07 2.22
CA GLU A 106 -13.30 -8.03 3.59
C GLU A 106 -11.94 -7.32 3.66
N ILE A 107 -11.10 -7.50 2.63
CA ILE A 107 -9.84 -6.76 2.46
C ILE A 107 -10.14 -5.27 2.25
N GLY A 108 -11.10 -4.92 1.40
CA GLY A 108 -11.54 -3.54 1.19
C GLY A 108 -12.04 -2.89 2.49
N GLN A 109 -12.84 -3.59 3.30
CA GLN A 109 -13.28 -3.09 4.61
C GLN A 109 -12.11 -2.85 5.56
N PHE A 110 -11.18 -3.79 5.63
CA PHE A 110 -9.96 -3.64 6.44
C PHE A 110 -9.13 -2.44 5.96
N LEU A 111 -8.97 -2.27 4.65
CA LEU A 111 -8.26 -1.14 4.06
C LEU A 111 -8.95 0.19 4.38
N ALA A 112 -10.27 0.26 4.36
CA ALA A 112 -11.02 1.46 4.76
C ALA A 112 -10.79 1.78 6.25
N PHE A 113 -10.77 0.76 7.11
CA PHE A 113 -10.37 0.90 8.52
C PHE A 113 -8.93 1.45 8.66
N THR A 114 -7.99 1.02 7.81
CA THR A 114 -6.62 1.56 7.84
C THR A 114 -6.59 3.04 7.50
N GLN A 115 -7.36 3.50 6.50
CA GLN A 115 -7.44 4.92 6.14
C GLN A 115 -7.96 5.75 7.31
N HIS A 116 -9.05 5.29 7.93
CA HIS A 116 -9.63 5.95 9.09
C HIS A 116 -8.63 6.04 10.25
N THR A 117 -7.95 4.93 10.57
CA THR A 117 -6.95 4.88 11.65
C THR A 117 -5.80 5.84 11.37
N GLN A 118 -5.26 5.84 10.15
CA GLN A 118 -4.18 6.73 9.75
C GLN A 118 -4.59 8.20 9.86
N TYR A 119 -5.76 8.56 9.32
CA TYR A 119 -6.27 9.93 9.39
C TYR A 119 -6.39 10.41 10.84
N ILE A 120 -6.95 9.59 11.74
CA ILE A 120 -7.07 9.95 13.16
C ILE A 120 -5.69 10.06 13.82
N LYS A 121 -4.80 9.08 13.60
CA LYS A 121 -3.48 9.04 14.27
C LYS A 121 -2.52 10.11 13.78
N THR A 122 -2.71 10.65 12.58
CA THR A 122 -1.91 11.75 12.02
C THR A 122 -2.53 13.12 12.29
N GLY A 123 -3.64 13.19 13.03
CA GLY A 123 -4.35 14.46 13.29
C GLY A 123 -4.99 15.04 12.04
N GLY A 124 -5.42 14.20 11.11
CA GLY A 124 -6.11 14.57 9.87
C GLY A 124 -5.19 15.02 8.74
N GLN A 125 -3.88 14.77 8.84
CA GLN A 125 -2.90 15.29 7.88
C GLN A 125 -2.65 14.39 6.67
N VAL A 126 -2.64 13.07 6.87
CA VAL A 126 -2.28 12.13 5.82
C VAL A 126 -2.90 10.76 6.07
N TYR A 127 -3.27 10.09 4.99
CA TYR A 127 -3.65 8.68 4.97
C TYR A 127 -3.30 8.08 3.60
N ILE A 128 -3.33 6.75 3.51
CA ILE A 128 -3.10 6.05 2.25
C ILE A 128 -4.44 5.94 1.50
N SER A 129 -4.46 6.22 0.20
CA SER A 129 -5.64 6.06 -0.65
C SER A 129 -5.33 5.24 -1.89
N ASP A 130 -6.35 4.99 -2.73
CA ASP A 130 -6.16 4.29 -4.00
C ASP A 130 -5.60 2.86 -3.84
N TYR A 131 -6.04 2.15 -2.80
CA TYR A 131 -5.60 0.78 -2.56
C TYR A 131 -6.02 -0.15 -3.71
N GLN A 132 -5.05 -0.88 -4.25
CA GLN A 132 -5.21 -1.82 -5.36
C GLN A 132 -4.19 -2.95 -5.24
N GLY A 133 -4.51 -4.14 -5.69
CA GLY A 133 -3.64 -5.29 -5.51
C GLY A 133 -4.35 -6.59 -5.85
N ASN A 134 -3.90 -7.67 -5.22
CA ASN A 134 -4.48 -8.99 -5.39
C ASN A 134 -4.96 -9.55 -4.05
N VAL A 135 -5.98 -10.41 -4.06
CA VAL A 135 -6.37 -11.20 -2.89
C VAL A 135 -5.44 -12.42 -2.83
N GLY A 136 -4.47 -12.39 -1.92
CA GLY A 136 -3.47 -13.47 -1.81
C GLY A 136 -4.04 -14.71 -1.12
N HIS A 137 -3.60 -15.89 -1.57
CA HIS A 137 -3.79 -17.15 -0.83
C HIS A 137 -2.55 -17.53 0.02
N HIS A 138 -1.62 -16.60 0.23
CA HIS A 138 -0.36 -16.90 0.90
C HIS A 138 -0.55 -17.01 2.43
N PRO A 139 -0.02 -18.06 3.10
CA PRO A 139 -0.26 -18.30 4.52
C PRO A 139 0.22 -17.18 5.46
N SER A 140 1.15 -16.33 5.00
CA SER A 140 1.64 -15.17 5.75
C SER A 140 1.07 -13.84 5.27
N CYS A 141 0.25 -13.82 4.21
CA CYS A 141 -0.24 -12.59 3.60
C CYS A 141 -1.54 -12.79 2.82
N SER A 142 -2.61 -12.14 3.29
CA SER A 142 -3.96 -12.18 2.71
C SER A 142 -4.14 -11.27 1.49
N SER A 143 -3.26 -10.27 1.28
CA SER A 143 -3.31 -9.38 0.12
C SER A 143 -2.03 -8.52 -0.01
N TYR A 144 -1.71 -8.09 -1.23
CA TYR A 144 -0.60 -7.18 -1.53
C TYR A 144 -1.10 -5.86 -2.13
N PRO A 145 -1.45 -4.85 -1.32
CA PRO A 145 -1.85 -3.56 -1.82
C PRO A 145 -0.64 -2.71 -2.23
N ASN A 146 -0.79 -2.06 -3.38
CA ASN A 146 -0.14 -0.81 -3.74
C ASN A 146 -1.14 0.34 -3.55
N ALA A 147 -0.65 1.56 -3.34
CA ALA A 147 -1.48 2.70 -3.01
C ALA A 147 -0.77 4.03 -3.25
N LEU A 148 -1.55 5.10 -3.33
CA LEU A 148 -1.06 6.48 -3.35
C LEU A 148 -1.19 7.10 -1.95
N LEU A 149 -0.30 8.04 -1.59
CA LEU A 149 -0.55 8.87 -0.40
C LEU A 149 -1.51 10.01 -0.74
N SER A 150 -2.40 10.34 0.20
CA SER A 150 -3.32 11.48 0.13
C SER A 150 -3.24 12.34 1.37
#